data_AF-A0A061RKF2-F1
#
_entry.id   AF-A0A061RKF2-F1
#
_cell.length_a   1.000
_cell.length_b   1.000
_cell.length_c   1.000
_cell.angle_alpha   90.00
_cell.angle_beta   90.00
_cell.angle_gamma   90.00
#
_symmetry.space_group_name_H-M   'P 1'
#
loop_
_entity.id
_entity.type
_entity.pdbx_description
1 polymer ?
#
loop_
_entity_poly.entity_id
_entity_poly.type
_entity_poly.pdbx_seq_one_letter_code
_entity_poly.pdbx_strand_id
1 'polypeptide(L)'
;MEKRSFVFRKPVYQADGYAMDVPEAEDVEGIDVAEDEEPEAMAEDEEDEAYMDVRGSAAALSTATASASKEAEVDESAAVIEAKIDPEEWKVELERVGPKLKITLAADTKDWRSHLEQAHNHKKEIEQLLPDSKSHLDRVRDDVTGELEKISTRERFLNGQFDAIIMEYRLVREKYAEIQERHGKSSEAISELTNELGRVTEELEEVKRVLEERGSNISDTSPVVKMKEAIQTLQAELTQMEVRIGVVESSLTQVSIKDRGRLPGMHASA
;
A
#
# COMPACT_ATOMS: atom_id res chain seq x y z
N MET A 1 48.00 14.14 3.53
CA MET A 1 46.62 14.35 4.01
C MET A 1 45.79 13.14 3.60
N GLU A 2 45.37 12.33 4.57
CA GLU A 2 44.60 11.11 4.33
C GLU A 2 43.14 11.45 4.04
N LYS A 3 42.58 10.88 2.97
CA LYS A 3 41.16 10.98 2.63
C LYS A 3 40.38 10.02 3.51
N ARG A 4 39.67 10.55 4.51
CA ARG A 4 38.69 9.77 5.29
C ARG A 4 37.44 9.57 4.44
N SER A 5 37.12 8.33 4.12
CA SER A 5 35.88 7.95 3.46
C SER A 5 34.72 8.09 4.45
N PHE A 6 33.70 8.86 4.07
CA PHE A 6 32.45 8.95 4.81
C PHE A 6 31.54 7.80 4.38
N VAL A 7 31.00 7.05 5.34
CA VAL A 7 30.03 5.99 5.12
C VAL A 7 28.76 6.35 5.88
N PHE A 8 27.64 6.48 5.16
CA PHE A 8 26.36 6.83 5.75
C PHE A 8 25.82 5.65 6.57
N ARG A 9 25.56 5.87 7.86
CA ARG A 9 24.85 4.91 8.72
C ARG A 9 23.38 5.32 8.81
N LYS A 10 22.47 4.35 8.70
CA LYS A 10 21.02 4.58 8.87
C LYS A 10 20.75 5.17 10.27
N PRO A 11 19.87 6.18 10.40
CA PRO A 11 19.50 6.75 11.70
C PRO A 11 18.87 5.69 12.61
N VAL A 12 19.32 5.62 13.85
CA VAL A 12 18.69 4.82 14.91
C VAL A 12 17.75 5.75 15.66
N TYR A 13 16.46 5.55 15.50
CA TYR A 13 15.44 6.24 16.27
C TYR A 13 15.47 5.70 17.70
N GLN A 14 15.55 6.59 18.69
CA GLN A 14 15.36 6.20 20.08
C GLN A 14 13.88 5.89 20.26
N ALA A 15 13.56 4.69 20.74
CA ALA A 15 12.21 4.32 21.08
C ALA A 15 11.80 5.11 22.33
N ASP A 16 11.15 6.24 22.14
CA ASP A 16 10.52 6.97 23.22
C ASP A 16 9.47 6.06 23.88
N GLY A 17 9.64 5.88 25.19
CA GLY A 17 8.97 4.86 26.00
C GLY A 17 7.48 5.10 26.20
N TYR A 18 6.68 4.78 25.21
CA TYR A 18 5.29 4.39 25.40
C TYR A 18 5.20 2.87 25.36
N ALA A 19 5.40 2.26 26.52
CA ALA A 19 5.02 0.87 26.75
C ALA A 19 3.49 0.80 26.74
N MET A 20 2.91 0.51 25.57
CA MET A 20 1.53 0.09 25.45
C MET A 20 1.54 -1.42 25.60
N ASP A 21 1.06 -1.93 26.75
CA ASP A 21 0.84 -3.35 26.99
C ASP A 21 -0.12 -3.88 25.93
N VAL A 22 0.41 -4.61 24.96
CA VAL A 22 -0.38 -5.42 24.02
C VAL A 22 -0.33 -6.85 24.55
N PRO A 23 -1.43 -7.40 25.08
CA PRO A 23 -1.46 -8.81 25.42
C PRO A 23 -1.35 -9.64 24.14
N GLU A 24 -0.45 -10.61 24.14
CA GLU A 24 -0.36 -11.67 23.14
C GLU A 24 -1.73 -12.33 22.95
N ALA A 25 -2.24 -12.29 21.73
CA ALA A 25 -3.34 -13.13 21.29
C ALA A 25 -2.92 -13.88 20.03
N GLU A 26 -3.10 -15.20 20.13
CA GLU A 26 -2.70 -16.26 19.23
C GLU A 26 -3.37 -16.17 17.85
N ASP A 27 -2.69 -16.74 16.85
CA ASP A 27 -3.12 -17.14 15.50
C ASP A 27 -4.59 -16.89 15.11
N VAL A 28 -4.81 -15.98 14.15
CA VAL A 28 -6.01 -15.97 13.32
C VAL A 28 -5.59 -15.82 11.85
N GLU A 29 -5.63 -16.94 11.14
CA GLU A 29 -5.65 -17.02 9.68
C GLU A 29 -6.94 -16.36 9.13
N GLY A 30 -6.81 -15.65 8.00
CA GLY A 30 -7.95 -15.24 7.17
C GLY A 30 -8.22 -13.74 7.19
N ILE A 31 -7.52 -12.98 6.34
CA ILE A 31 -7.97 -11.63 5.95
C ILE A 31 -8.50 -11.74 4.52
N ASP A 32 -9.83 -11.83 4.44
CA ASP A 32 -10.59 -11.56 3.23
C ASP A 32 -10.51 -10.07 2.91
N VAL A 33 -10.30 -9.78 1.63
CA VAL A 33 -10.16 -8.45 1.03
C VAL A 33 -11.53 -7.99 0.55
N ALA A 34 -12.09 -6.98 1.22
CA ALA A 34 -13.08 -6.00 0.75
C ALA A 34 -13.19 -4.95 1.88
N GLU A 35 -13.16 -3.64 1.68
CA GLU A 35 -14.04 -2.85 0.82
C GLU A 35 -13.44 -1.43 0.69
N ASP A 36 -13.61 -0.81 -0.48
CA ASP A 36 -13.26 0.58 -0.79
C ASP A 36 -13.97 1.57 0.16
N GLU A 37 -13.22 2.49 0.77
CA GLU A 37 -13.77 3.76 1.26
C GLU A 37 -12.93 4.92 0.73
N GLU A 38 -13.60 5.83 0.01
CA GLU A 38 -13.07 7.03 -0.62
C GLU A 38 -12.59 8.09 0.40
N PRO A 39 -11.66 8.99 0.02
CA PRO A 39 -11.14 10.03 0.90
C PRO A 39 -12.14 11.17 1.14
N GLU A 40 -12.46 11.43 2.41
CA GLU A 40 -13.28 12.56 2.86
C GLU A 40 -12.67 13.91 2.46
N ALA A 41 -13.57 14.81 2.05
CA ALA A 41 -13.31 16.15 1.56
C ALA A 41 -12.68 17.07 2.61
N MET A 42 -11.71 17.88 2.15
CA MET A 42 -11.12 18.99 2.88
C MET A 42 -12.20 20.02 3.24
N ALA A 43 -12.44 20.23 4.53
CA ALA A 43 -13.20 21.37 5.01
C ALA A 43 -12.34 22.64 4.90
N GLU A 44 -12.87 23.62 4.17
CA GLU A 44 -12.40 25.00 4.14
C GLU A 44 -12.70 25.64 5.50
N ASP A 45 -11.67 25.95 6.29
CA ASP A 45 -11.82 26.85 7.44
C ASP A 45 -11.76 28.30 6.94
N GLU A 46 -12.95 28.90 6.83
CA GLU A 46 -13.16 30.31 6.53
C GLU A 46 -12.71 31.21 7.70
N GLU A 47 -12.15 32.33 7.29
CA GLU A 47 -11.62 33.45 8.09
C GLU A 47 -12.68 34.08 9.00
N ASP A 48 -12.30 34.41 10.24
CA ASP A 48 -12.97 35.44 11.04
C ASP A 48 -11.96 36.19 11.94
N GLU A 49 -11.12 37.04 11.32
CA GLU A 49 -10.32 38.04 12.03
C GLU A 49 -11.20 39.26 12.38
N ALA A 50 -11.76 39.26 13.59
CA ALA A 50 -12.45 40.41 14.16
C ALA A 50 -11.47 41.57 14.45
N TYR A 51 -11.33 42.48 13.50
CA TYR A 51 -10.58 43.74 13.61
C TYR A 51 -11.28 44.67 14.61
N MET A 52 -10.68 44.89 15.79
CA MET A 52 -11.20 45.82 16.81
C MET A 52 -10.91 47.28 16.40
N ASP A 53 -11.94 48.00 15.94
CA ASP A 53 -11.86 49.42 15.57
C ASP A 53 -11.77 50.33 16.82
N VAL A 54 -10.55 50.77 17.15
CA VAL A 54 -10.26 51.76 18.20
C VAL A 54 -10.52 53.18 17.68
N ARG A 55 -11.79 53.50 17.37
CA ARG A 55 -12.19 54.86 16.96
C ARG A 55 -13.39 55.43 17.73
N GLY A 56 -13.91 54.71 18.71
CA GLY A 56 -15.04 55.13 19.55
C GLY A 56 -14.71 56.04 20.75
N SER A 57 -13.44 56.23 21.12
CA SER A 57 -13.07 56.91 22.38
C SER A 57 -12.99 58.45 22.29
N ALA A 58 -12.94 59.04 21.09
CA ALA A 58 -12.82 60.49 20.94
C ALA A 58 -14.17 61.25 20.95
N ALA A 59 -15.30 60.55 20.75
CA ALA A 59 -16.63 61.16 20.68
C ALA A 59 -17.31 61.32 22.06
N ALA A 60 -16.83 60.63 23.10
CA ALA A 60 -17.39 60.69 24.45
C ALA A 60 -16.88 61.88 25.29
N LEU A 61 -15.85 62.60 24.84
CA LEU A 61 -15.27 63.75 25.59
C LEU A 61 -15.81 65.11 25.10
N SER A 62 -16.54 65.15 23.99
CA SER A 62 -17.04 66.40 23.39
C SER A 62 -18.48 66.77 23.79
N THR A 63 -19.16 65.95 24.59
CA THR A 63 -20.59 66.11 24.96
C THR A 63 -20.80 66.55 26.41
N ALA A 64 -19.74 66.96 27.11
CA ALA A 64 -19.83 67.54 28.45
C ALA A 64 -19.94 69.08 28.48
N THR A 65 -19.96 69.75 27.31
CA THR A 65 -19.90 71.22 27.22
C THR A 65 -21.11 71.89 26.58
N ALA A 66 -22.27 71.23 26.57
CA ALA A 66 -23.49 71.79 25.98
C ALA A 66 -24.74 71.48 26.81
N SER A 67 -24.83 72.01 28.03
CA SER A 67 -26.09 72.19 28.77
C SER A 67 -25.93 73.15 29.95
N ALA A 68 -26.19 74.43 29.71
CA ALA A 68 -26.70 75.37 30.71
C ALA A 68 -27.11 76.67 30.00
N SER A 69 -28.32 76.68 29.46
CA SER A 69 -28.94 77.90 28.98
C SER A 69 -29.55 78.68 30.15
N LYS A 70 -29.11 79.93 30.28
CA LYS A 70 -29.96 81.12 30.46
C LYS A 70 -30.54 81.38 31.85
N GLU A 71 -29.86 82.25 32.61
CA GLU A 71 -30.52 83.29 33.40
C GLU A 71 -29.79 84.61 33.17
N ALA A 72 -30.58 85.65 32.89
CA ALA A 72 -30.12 87.02 32.82
C ALA A 72 -30.29 87.61 34.21
N GLU A 73 -29.19 87.79 34.94
CA GLU A 73 -29.15 88.68 36.09
C GLU A 73 -27.78 89.36 36.13
N VAL A 74 -27.86 90.68 35.95
CA VAL A 74 -27.00 91.73 36.50
C VAL A 74 -25.51 91.41 36.72
N ASP A 75 -24.69 92.14 35.98
CA ASP A 75 -23.27 92.43 36.23
C ASP A 75 -23.01 92.83 37.70
N GLU A 76 -22.75 91.84 38.57
CA GLU A 76 -22.20 92.00 39.92
C GLU A 76 -20.71 91.61 40.00
N SER A 77 -20.11 91.16 38.89
CA SER A 77 -18.67 90.84 38.82
C SER A 77 -17.76 92.07 38.76
N ALA A 78 -18.34 93.26 38.60
CA ALA A 78 -17.66 94.55 38.70
C ALA A 78 -17.84 95.24 40.07
N ALA A 79 -18.43 94.56 41.06
CA ALA A 79 -18.28 94.97 42.45
C ALA A 79 -16.82 94.74 42.84
N VAL A 80 -16.11 95.82 43.17
CA VAL A 80 -14.80 95.75 43.82
C VAL A 80 -14.88 94.69 44.91
N ILE A 81 -14.09 93.62 44.79
CA ILE A 81 -13.94 92.62 45.84
C ILE A 81 -13.22 93.34 46.98
N GLU A 82 -13.97 94.08 47.80
CA GLU A 82 -13.47 94.64 49.04
C GLU A 82 -13.27 93.46 49.99
N ALA A 83 -12.01 93.09 50.19
CA ALA A 83 -11.66 92.07 51.17
C ALA A 83 -12.14 92.56 52.55
N LYS A 84 -13.25 92.02 53.05
CA LYS A 84 -13.67 92.10 54.46
C LYS A 84 -12.76 91.25 55.36
N ILE A 85 -11.48 91.15 55.03
CA ILE A 85 -10.51 90.34 55.75
C ILE A 85 -9.66 91.33 56.53
N ASP A 86 -9.70 91.22 57.85
CA ASP A 86 -8.91 92.02 58.76
C ASP A 86 -7.42 91.84 58.45
N PRO A 87 -6.62 92.91 58.30
CA PRO A 87 -5.19 92.81 57.95
C PRO A 87 -4.39 91.93 58.91
N GLU A 88 -4.80 91.84 60.18
CA GLU A 88 -4.15 90.97 61.17
C GLU A 88 -4.48 89.49 60.95
N GLU A 89 -5.75 89.16 60.66
CA GLU A 89 -6.16 87.79 60.30
C GLU A 89 -5.47 87.31 59.02
N TRP A 90 -5.34 88.18 58.01
CA TRP A 90 -4.62 87.85 56.78
C TRP A 90 -3.14 87.55 57.03
N LYS A 91 -2.52 88.29 57.96
CA LYS A 91 -1.12 88.09 58.33
C LYS A 91 -0.92 86.77 59.07
N VAL A 92 -1.82 86.42 59.99
CA VAL A 92 -1.80 85.12 60.68
C VAL A 92 -2.01 83.98 59.69
N GLU A 93 -2.89 84.16 58.71
CA GLU A 93 -3.10 83.18 57.64
C GLU A 93 -1.88 83.05 56.72
N LEU A 94 -1.19 84.15 56.40
CA LEU A 94 0.08 84.13 55.69
C LEU A 94 1.18 83.40 56.49
N GLU A 95 1.25 83.60 57.80
CA GLU A 95 2.21 82.90 58.67
C GLU A 95 1.86 81.40 58.79
N ARG A 96 0.58 81.05 58.73
CA ARG A 96 0.08 79.66 58.75
C ARG A 96 0.30 78.92 57.44
N VAL A 97 0.08 79.59 56.31
CA VAL A 97 0.12 79.00 54.96
C VAL A 97 1.51 79.15 54.33
N GLY A 98 2.31 80.14 54.74
CA GLY A 98 3.68 80.38 54.27
C GLY A 98 4.58 79.13 54.32
N PRO A 99 4.61 78.36 55.44
CA PRO A 99 5.34 77.10 55.51
C PRO A 99 4.78 76.01 54.60
N LYS A 100 3.47 76.02 54.31
CA LYS A 100 2.80 75.05 53.43
C LYS A 100 2.99 75.37 51.94
N LEU A 101 3.25 76.64 51.61
CA LEU A 101 3.61 77.09 50.25
C LEU A 101 5.10 76.99 49.96
N LYS A 102 5.91 76.68 50.97
CA LYS A 102 7.33 76.40 50.78
C LYS A 102 7.45 75.02 50.13
N ILE A 103 7.27 75.01 48.81
CA ILE A 103 7.54 73.85 47.96
C ILE A 103 9.05 73.62 48.02
N THR A 104 9.48 72.74 48.92
CA THR A 104 10.81 72.16 48.84
C THR A 104 10.81 71.25 47.62
N LEU A 105 11.29 71.76 46.48
CA LEU A 105 11.71 70.92 45.36
C LEU A 105 12.87 70.07 45.89
N ALA A 106 12.55 68.95 46.55
CA ALA A 106 13.48 67.84 46.62
C ALA A 106 13.76 67.49 45.16
N ALA A 107 15.04 67.34 44.79
CA ALA A 107 15.44 66.85 43.48
C ALA A 107 14.86 65.43 43.34
N ASP A 108 13.61 65.34 42.89
CA ASP A 108 12.90 64.10 42.74
C ASP A 108 13.46 63.42 41.50
N THR A 109 14.04 62.23 41.69
CA THR A 109 14.53 61.39 40.59
C THR A 109 13.40 60.92 39.65
N LYS A 110 12.16 61.34 39.91
CA LYS A 110 10.98 61.27 39.05
C LYS A 110 10.67 62.58 38.32
N ASP A 111 11.70 63.35 37.97
CA ASP A 111 11.55 64.43 37.02
C ASP A 111 11.08 63.87 35.68
N TRP A 112 9.83 64.15 35.31
CA TRP A 112 9.27 63.85 33.98
C TRP A 112 10.16 64.35 32.84
N ARG A 113 10.97 65.38 33.12
CA ARG A 113 12.00 65.91 32.23
C ARG A 113 13.13 64.91 31.95
N SER A 114 13.60 64.19 32.97
CA SER A 114 14.60 63.13 32.79
C SER A 114 14.02 61.97 32.00
N HIS A 115 12.76 61.59 32.26
CA HIS A 115 12.08 60.56 31.46
C HIS A 115 11.85 61.00 30.00
N LEU A 116 11.53 62.28 29.77
CA LEU A 116 11.40 62.84 28.42
C LEU A 116 12.75 62.86 27.68
N GLU A 117 13.83 63.23 28.37
CA GLU A 117 15.19 63.21 27.82
C GLU A 117 15.65 61.78 27.52
N GLN A 118 15.36 60.82 28.41
CA GLN A 118 15.59 59.39 28.18
C GLN A 118 14.80 58.88 26.97
N ALA A 119 13.52 59.26 26.83
CA ALA A 119 12.71 58.89 25.67
C ALA A 119 13.26 59.47 24.36
N HIS A 120 13.78 60.70 24.38
CA HIS A 120 14.42 61.30 23.21
C HIS A 120 15.74 60.59 22.85
N ASN A 121 16.54 60.21 23.86
CA ASN A 121 17.76 59.44 23.68
C ASN A 121 17.46 58.05 23.11
N HIS A 122 16.50 57.30 23.67
CA HIS A 122 16.09 56.00 23.14
C HIS A 122 15.51 56.10 21.74
N LYS A 123 14.71 57.14 21.44
CA LYS A 123 14.24 57.38 20.07
C LYS A 123 15.42 57.52 19.11
N LYS A 124 16.43 58.32 19.47
CA LYS A 124 17.63 58.52 18.66
C LYS A 124 18.45 57.23 18.51
N GLU A 125 18.59 56.44 19.58
CA GLU A 125 19.26 55.14 19.55
C GLU A 125 18.52 54.16 18.63
N ILE A 126 17.18 54.11 18.70
CA ILE A 126 16.36 53.29 17.81
C ILE A 126 16.49 53.76 16.36
N GLU A 127 16.42 55.07 16.10
CA GLU A 127 16.61 55.62 14.74
C GLU A 127 17.99 55.32 14.16
N GLN A 128 19.01 55.15 15.01
CA GLN A 128 20.36 54.76 14.60
C GLN A 128 20.49 53.24 14.35
N LEU A 129 19.88 52.39 15.19
CA LEU A 129 20.03 50.94 15.11
C LEU A 129 19.04 50.26 14.14
N LEU A 130 17.89 50.89 13.89
CA LEU A 130 16.84 50.34 13.03
C LEU A 130 17.26 50.17 11.56
N PRO A 131 17.98 51.12 10.92
CA PRO A 131 18.46 50.93 9.54
C PRO A 131 19.41 49.74 9.42
N ASP A 132 20.32 49.60 10.38
CA ASP A 132 21.27 48.50 10.42
C ASP A 132 20.53 47.17 10.57
N SER A 133 19.65 47.02 11.56
CA SER A 133 18.90 45.77 11.75
C SER A 133 18.01 45.43 10.55
N LYS A 134 17.37 46.43 9.93
CA LYS A 134 16.63 46.27 8.68
C LYS A 134 17.53 45.75 7.55
N SER A 135 18.71 46.32 7.37
CA SER A 135 19.65 45.87 6.33
C SER A 135 20.13 44.43 6.54
N HIS A 136 20.35 44.02 7.81
CA HIS A 136 20.70 42.65 8.13
C HIS A 136 19.54 41.69 7.81
N LEU A 137 18.30 42.09 8.12
CA LEU A 137 17.11 41.29 7.82
C LEU A 137 16.84 41.19 6.31
N ASP A 138 17.00 42.29 5.57
CA ASP A 138 16.91 42.31 4.11
C ASP A 138 17.97 41.41 3.47
N ARG A 139 19.21 41.43 3.99
CA ARG A 139 20.27 40.52 3.53
C ARG A 139 19.92 39.05 3.79
N VAL A 140 19.44 38.72 4.99
CA VAL A 140 19.02 37.35 5.30
C VAL A 140 17.87 36.91 4.41
N ARG A 141 16.91 37.80 4.15
CA ARG A 141 15.82 37.54 3.20
C ARG A 141 16.37 37.22 1.81
N ASP A 142 17.28 38.03 1.29
CA ASP A 142 17.87 37.84 -0.03
C ASP A 142 18.68 36.54 -0.10
N ASP A 143 19.47 36.24 0.94
CA ASP A 143 20.24 35.00 1.05
C ASP A 143 19.32 33.77 1.08
N VAL A 144 18.25 33.80 1.89
CA VAL A 144 17.24 32.71 1.96
C VAL A 144 16.51 32.54 0.63
N THR A 145 16.13 33.65 -0.01
CA THR A 145 15.45 33.62 -1.31
C THR A 145 16.37 33.01 -2.38
N GLY A 146 17.64 33.41 -2.40
CA GLY A 146 18.63 32.85 -3.32
C GLY A 146 18.91 31.37 -3.08
N GLU A 147 18.97 30.92 -1.83
CA GLU A 147 19.09 29.49 -1.52
C GLU A 147 17.82 28.71 -1.90
N LEU A 148 16.63 29.28 -1.70
CA LEU A 148 15.37 28.65 -2.12
C LEU A 148 15.29 28.50 -3.65
N GLU A 149 15.72 29.50 -4.41
CA GLU A 149 15.80 29.41 -5.88
C GLU A 149 16.82 28.35 -6.33
N LYS A 150 17.98 28.25 -5.66
CA LYS A 150 18.96 27.18 -5.91
C LYS A 150 18.38 25.80 -5.60
N ILE A 151 17.66 25.66 -4.50
CA ILE A 151 16.98 24.40 -4.16
C ILE A 151 15.93 24.07 -5.21
N SER A 152 15.07 25.02 -5.59
CA SER A 152 14.03 24.83 -6.61
C SER A 152 14.60 24.45 -7.98
N THR A 153 15.69 25.09 -8.41
CA THR A 153 16.37 24.73 -9.66
C THR A 153 17.00 23.35 -9.60
N ARG A 154 17.62 22.99 -8.46
CA ARG A 154 18.21 21.67 -8.26
C ARG A 154 17.16 20.57 -8.16
N GLU A 155 16.03 20.83 -7.52
CA GLU A 155 14.88 19.94 -7.46
C GLU A 155 14.30 19.71 -8.86
N ARG A 156 14.05 20.78 -9.63
CA ARG A 156 13.57 20.65 -11.01
C ARG A 156 14.54 19.86 -11.88
N PHE A 157 15.85 20.06 -11.70
CA PHE A 157 16.87 19.30 -12.40
C PHE A 157 16.87 17.81 -12.00
N LEU A 158 16.82 17.51 -10.71
CA LEU A 158 16.75 16.13 -10.20
C LEU A 158 15.47 15.44 -10.66
N ASN A 159 14.32 16.10 -10.58
CA ASN A 159 13.05 15.56 -11.05
C ASN A 159 13.12 15.26 -12.55
N GLY A 160 13.68 16.15 -13.37
CA GLY A 160 13.89 15.87 -14.79
C GLY A 160 14.82 14.67 -15.06
N GLN A 161 15.87 14.46 -14.24
CA GLN A 161 16.72 13.28 -14.34
C GLN A 161 15.99 11.99 -13.93
N PHE A 162 15.22 12.05 -12.83
CA PHE A 162 14.47 10.90 -12.34
C PHE A 162 13.30 10.56 -13.24
N ASP A 163 12.62 11.53 -13.84
CA ASP A 163 11.52 11.31 -14.78
C ASP A 163 11.97 10.45 -15.96
N ALA A 164 13.15 10.74 -16.54
CA ALA A 164 13.71 9.93 -17.63
C ALA A 164 13.95 8.47 -17.19
N ILE A 165 14.53 8.26 -16.01
CA ILE A 165 14.79 6.93 -15.45
C ILE A 165 13.48 6.21 -15.11
N ILE A 166 12.49 6.92 -14.57
CA ILE A 166 11.17 6.38 -14.25
C ILE A 166 10.45 5.94 -15.54
N MET A 167 10.53 6.74 -16.61
CA MET A 167 9.99 6.36 -17.91
C MET A 167 10.69 5.12 -18.47
N GLU A 168 12.02 5.05 -18.41
CA GLU A 168 12.77 3.87 -18.84
C GLU A 168 12.39 2.63 -18.02
N TYR A 169 12.29 2.76 -16.69
CA TYR A 169 11.87 1.69 -15.80
C TYR A 169 10.45 1.19 -16.14
N ARG A 170 9.51 2.10 -16.39
CA ARG A 170 8.15 1.75 -16.82
C ARG A 170 8.16 0.98 -18.13
N LEU A 171 8.94 1.42 -19.11
CA LEU A 171 9.07 0.77 -20.41
C LEU A 171 9.71 -0.62 -20.30
N VAL A 172 10.75 -0.78 -19.48
CA VAL A 172 11.37 -2.08 -19.21
C VAL A 172 10.39 -3.00 -18.48
N ARG A 173 9.63 -2.48 -17.51
CA ARG A 173 8.61 -3.25 -16.78
C ARG A 173 7.49 -3.74 -17.70
N GLU A 174 7.02 -2.90 -18.62
CA GLU A 174 6.04 -3.28 -19.63
C GLU A 174 6.58 -4.37 -20.56
N LYS A 175 7.81 -4.20 -21.08
CA LYS A 175 8.48 -5.25 -21.88
C LYS A 175 8.65 -6.56 -21.13
N TYR A 176 8.99 -6.49 -19.84
CA TYR A 176 9.11 -7.67 -19.00
C TYR A 176 7.75 -8.38 -18.83
N ALA A 177 6.69 -7.62 -18.58
CA ALA A 177 5.33 -8.17 -18.50
C ALA A 177 4.91 -8.84 -19.82
N GLU A 178 5.19 -8.20 -20.96
CA GLU A 178 4.92 -8.77 -22.29
C GLU A 178 5.70 -10.07 -22.54
N ILE A 179 6.98 -10.12 -22.17
CA ILE A 179 7.80 -11.33 -22.28
C ILE A 179 7.28 -12.43 -21.36
N GLN A 180 6.88 -12.09 -20.14
CA GLN A 180 6.34 -13.05 -19.18
C GLN A 180 4.99 -13.63 -19.66
N GLU A 181 4.11 -12.80 -20.23
CA GLU A 181 2.87 -13.27 -20.83
C GLU A 181 3.14 -14.21 -22.03
N ARG A 182 4.07 -13.83 -22.92
CA ARG A 182 4.46 -14.68 -24.07
C ARG A 182 5.06 -16.01 -23.62
N HIS A 183 5.88 -15.98 -22.57
CA HIS A 183 6.44 -17.19 -21.96
C HIS A 183 5.34 -18.05 -21.35
N GLY A 184 4.38 -17.46 -20.63
CA GLY A 184 3.20 -18.17 -20.10
C GLY A 184 2.43 -18.89 -21.20
N LYS A 185 2.04 -18.17 -22.26
CA LYS A 185 1.36 -18.76 -23.44
C LYS A 185 2.15 -19.88 -24.10
N SER A 186 3.47 -19.69 -24.28
CA SER A 186 4.33 -20.72 -24.85
C SER A 186 4.47 -21.94 -23.93
N SER A 187 4.50 -21.73 -22.62
CA SER A 187 4.58 -22.80 -21.61
C SER A 187 3.28 -23.60 -21.57
N GLU A 188 2.13 -22.94 -21.64
CA GLU A 188 0.81 -23.57 -21.78
C GLU A 188 0.76 -24.41 -23.06
N ALA A 189 1.15 -23.84 -24.20
CA ALA A 189 1.21 -24.58 -25.47
C ALA A 189 2.15 -25.79 -25.42
N ILE A 190 3.33 -25.68 -24.77
CA ILE A 190 4.23 -26.81 -24.57
C ILE A 190 3.60 -27.87 -23.67
N SER A 191 2.88 -27.48 -22.62
CA SER A 191 2.16 -28.41 -21.75
C SER A 191 1.06 -29.15 -22.50
N GLU A 192 0.28 -28.46 -23.33
CA GLU A 192 -0.71 -29.06 -24.22
C GLU A 192 -0.07 -30.06 -25.20
N LEU A 193 1.01 -29.66 -25.88
CA LEU A 193 1.73 -30.54 -26.82
C LEU A 193 2.33 -31.77 -26.12
N THR A 194 2.81 -31.59 -24.88
CA THR A 194 3.34 -32.69 -24.07
C THR A 194 2.23 -33.67 -23.66
N ASN A 195 1.06 -33.15 -23.28
CA ASN A 195 -0.10 -33.98 -22.98
C ASN A 195 -0.58 -34.74 -24.23
N GLU A 196 -0.62 -34.08 -25.39
CA GLU A 196 -0.98 -34.72 -26.65
C GLU A 196 0.04 -35.79 -27.08
N LEU A 197 1.34 -35.52 -26.89
CA LEU A 197 2.38 -36.52 -27.13
C LEU A 197 2.20 -37.73 -26.20
N GLY A 198 1.87 -37.50 -24.93
CA GLY A 198 1.53 -38.56 -23.98
C GLY A 198 0.34 -39.40 -24.46
N ARG A 199 -0.73 -38.74 -24.90
CA ARG A 199 -1.94 -39.39 -25.46
C ARG A 199 -1.62 -40.24 -26.68
N VAL A 200 -0.88 -39.71 -27.65
CA VAL A 200 -0.48 -40.45 -28.86
C VAL A 200 0.48 -41.60 -28.52
N THR A 201 1.33 -41.44 -27.52
CA THR A 201 2.23 -42.52 -27.05
C THR A 201 1.41 -43.66 -26.43
N GLU A 202 0.40 -43.35 -25.64
CA GLU A 202 -0.51 -44.36 -25.07
C GLU A 202 -1.32 -45.07 -26.16
N GLU A 203 -1.84 -44.33 -27.16
CA GLU A 203 -2.48 -44.93 -28.33
C GLU A 203 -1.54 -45.86 -29.11
N LEU A 204 -0.26 -45.48 -29.26
CA LEU A 204 0.75 -46.30 -29.92
C LEU A 204 1.06 -47.56 -29.12
N GLU A 205 1.18 -47.46 -27.79
CA GLU A 205 1.36 -48.61 -26.91
C GLU A 205 0.17 -49.57 -26.97
N GLU A 206 -1.06 -49.05 -27.03
CA GLU A 206 -2.27 -49.87 -27.18
C GLU A 206 -2.30 -50.57 -28.54
N VAL A 207 -2.02 -49.88 -29.64
CA VAL A 207 -1.91 -50.50 -30.96
C VAL A 207 -0.81 -51.56 -30.98
N LYS A 208 0.33 -51.30 -30.34
CA LYS A 208 1.43 -52.27 -30.21
C LYS A 208 0.99 -53.49 -29.41
N ARG A 209 0.26 -53.32 -28.30
CA ARG A 209 -0.30 -54.41 -27.50
C ARG A 209 -1.26 -55.28 -28.31
N VAL A 210 -2.18 -54.66 -29.06
CA VAL A 210 -3.10 -55.36 -29.97
C VAL A 210 -2.33 -56.08 -31.08
N LEU A 211 -1.26 -55.49 -31.60
CA LEU A 211 -0.43 -56.12 -32.62
C LEU A 211 0.36 -57.32 -32.06
N GLU A 212 0.85 -57.23 -30.83
CA GLU A 212 1.50 -58.34 -30.12
C GLU A 212 0.51 -59.46 -29.78
N GLU A 213 -0.71 -59.13 -29.36
CA GLU A 213 -1.78 -60.10 -29.12
C GLU A 213 -2.22 -60.78 -30.44
N ARG A 214 -2.39 -60.01 -31.51
CA ARG A 214 -2.70 -60.58 -32.83
C ARG A 214 -1.53 -61.37 -33.39
N GLY A 215 -0.31 -60.93 -33.11
CA GLY A 215 0.95 -61.58 -33.45
C GLY A 215 1.11 -62.92 -32.73
N SER A 216 0.80 -62.96 -31.44
CA SER A 216 0.79 -64.20 -30.67
C SER A 216 -0.34 -65.12 -31.15
N ASN A 217 -1.54 -64.60 -31.40
CA ASN A 217 -2.67 -65.39 -31.92
C ASN A 217 -2.41 -65.96 -33.33
N ILE A 218 -1.70 -65.25 -34.22
CA ILE A 218 -1.35 -65.77 -35.55
C ILE A 218 -0.11 -66.67 -35.54
N SER A 219 0.84 -66.42 -34.63
CA SER A 219 2.00 -67.27 -34.43
C SER A 219 1.66 -68.52 -33.61
N ASP A 220 0.56 -68.52 -32.85
CA ASP A 220 0.10 -69.67 -32.12
C ASP A 220 -0.49 -70.70 -33.08
N THR A 221 0.38 -71.58 -33.54
CA THR A 221 0.02 -72.75 -34.34
C THR A 221 -0.57 -73.87 -33.49
N SER A 222 -0.64 -73.73 -32.16
CA SER A 222 -1.16 -74.75 -31.23
C SER A 222 -2.59 -75.21 -31.56
N PRO A 223 -3.55 -74.35 -31.96
CA PRO A 223 -4.88 -74.81 -32.38
C PRO A 223 -4.84 -75.67 -33.65
N VAL A 224 -3.98 -75.33 -34.60
CA VAL A 224 -3.80 -76.08 -35.85
C VAL A 224 -3.12 -77.43 -35.57
N VAL A 225 -2.13 -77.45 -34.67
CA VAL A 225 -1.47 -78.69 -34.22
C VAL A 225 -2.46 -79.58 -33.48
N LYS A 226 -3.28 -79.05 -32.56
CA LYS A 226 -4.33 -79.81 -31.86
C LYS A 226 -5.37 -80.39 -32.83
N MET A 227 -5.81 -79.61 -33.83
CA MET A 227 -6.68 -80.13 -34.89
C MET A 227 -6.01 -81.25 -35.69
N LYS A 228 -4.73 -81.10 -36.04
CA LYS A 228 -3.96 -82.14 -36.73
C LYS A 228 -3.83 -83.41 -35.89
N GLU A 229 -3.54 -83.28 -34.60
CA GLU A 229 -3.47 -84.40 -33.66
C GLU A 229 -4.82 -85.12 -33.55
N ALA A 230 -5.93 -84.38 -33.41
CA ALA A 230 -7.28 -84.97 -33.39
C ALA A 230 -7.62 -85.71 -34.70
N ILE A 231 -7.22 -85.17 -35.85
CA ILE A 231 -7.38 -85.85 -37.15
C ILE A 231 -6.55 -87.14 -37.19
N GLN A 232 -5.31 -87.11 -36.71
CA GLN A 232 -4.45 -88.30 -36.66
C GLN A 232 -5.01 -89.38 -35.72
N THR A 233 -5.56 -89.00 -34.57
CA THR A 233 -6.21 -89.95 -33.66
C THR A 233 -7.46 -90.55 -34.30
N LEU A 234 -8.27 -89.77 -34.99
CA LEU A 234 -9.43 -90.27 -35.73
C LEU A 234 -9.03 -91.22 -36.86
N GLN A 235 -7.93 -90.94 -37.57
CA GLN A 235 -7.40 -91.85 -38.59
C GLN A 235 -6.90 -93.17 -37.98
N ALA A 236 -6.20 -93.11 -36.85
CA ALA A 236 -5.77 -94.30 -36.12
C ALA A 236 -6.97 -95.13 -35.62
N GLU A 237 -8.01 -94.47 -35.10
CA GLU A 237 -9.25 -95.14 -34.69
C GLU A 237 -9.99 -95.76 -35.89
N LEU A 238 -10.04 -95.07 -37.03
CA LEU A 238 -10.64 -95.58 -38.27
C LEU A 238 -9.94 -96.86 -38.73
N THR A 239 -8.60 -96.84 -38.84
CA THR A 239 -7.83 -98.03 -39.24
C THR A 239 -7.95 -99.17 -38.23
N GLN A 240 -8.04 -98.86 -36.93
CA GLN A 240 -8.31 -99.87 -35.91
C GLN A 240 -9.70 -100.48 -36.08
N MET A 241 -10.71 -99.66 -36.36
CA MET A 241 -12.06 -100.13 -36.67
C MET A 241 -12.08 -100.98 -37.96
N GLU A 242 -11.37 -100.58 -39.01
CA GLU A 242 -11.25 -101.35 -40.25
C GLU A 242 -10.65 -102.75 -40.00
N VAL A 243 -9.59 -102.85 -39.18
CA VAL A 243 -9.03 -104.14 -38.79
C VAL A 243 -10.02 -104.97 -37.97
N ARG A 244 -10.73 -104.35 -37.02
CA ARG A 244 -11.76 -105.05 -36.24
C ARG A 244 -12.90 -105.54 -37.12
N ILE A 245 -13.38 -104.72 -38.06
CA ILE A 245 -14.39 -105.09 -39.04
C ILE A 245 -13.87 -106.27 -39.88
N GLY A 246 -12.64 -106.22 -40.41
CA GLY A 246 -12.05 -107.32 -41.18
C GLY A 246 -11.89 -108.62 -40.37
N VAL A 247 -11.52 -108.54 -39.09
CA VAL A 247 -11.47 -109.71 -38.20
C VAL A 247 -12.87 -110.27 -37.93
N VAL A 248 -13.87 -109.41 -37.73
CA VAL A 248 -15.27 -109.83 -37.55
C VAL A 248 -15.81 -110.45 -38.84
N GLU A 249 -15.52 -109.87 -40.01
CA GLU A 249 -15.89 -110.42 -41.33
C GLU A 249 -15.21 -111.77 -41.58
N SER A 250 -13.92 -111.92 -41.28
CA SER A 250 -13.23 -113.21 -41.41
C SER A 250 -13.77 -114.25 -40.41
N SER A 251 -14.09 -113.84 -39.18
CA SER A 251 -14.73 -114.70 -38.20
C SER A 251 -16.14 -115.11 -38.64
N LEU A 252 -16.93 -114.18 -39.18
CA LEU A 252 -18.28 -114.44 -39.70
C LEU A 252 -18.24 -115.36 -40.92
N THR A 253 -17.31 -115.14 -41.85
CA THR A 253 -17.12 -116.04 -43.00
C THR A 253 -16.62 -117.42 -42.55
N GLN A 254 -15.73 -117.51 -41.56
CA GLN A 254 -15.28 -118.78 -41.02
C GLN A 254 -16.40 -119.53 -40.28
N VAL A 255 -17.27 -118.83 -39.55
CA VAL A 255 -18.48 -119.40 -38.95
C VAL A 255 -19.46 -119.84 -40.04
N SER A 256 -19.68 -119.03 -41.08
CA SER A 256 -20.51 -119.39 -42.24
C SER A 256 -19.98 -120.64 -42.96
N ILE A 257 -18.67 -120.77 -43.13
CA ILE A 257 -18.01 -121.96 -43.69
C ILE A 257 -18.13 -123.17 -42.74
N LYS A 258 -17.99 -122.97 -41.41
CA LYS A 258 -18.16 -124.03 -40.41
C LYS A 258 -19.59 -124.52 -40.30
N ASP A 259 -20.59 -123.64 -40.35
CA ASP A 259 -22.01 -124.01 -40.40
C ASP A 259 -22.32 -124.78 -41.69
N ARG A 260 -21.71 -124.37 -42.80
CA ARG A 260 -21.78 -125.09 -44.07
C ARG A 260 -21.03 -126.43 -44.06
N GLY A 261 -20.06 -126.60 -43.15
CA GLY A 261 -19.38 -127.87 -42.85
C GLY A 261 -20.07 -128.73 -41.78
N ARG A 262 -21.12 -128.22 -41.11
CA ARG A 262 -21.86 -128.92 -40.04
C ARG A 262 -23.23 -129.43 -40.49
N LEU A 263 -23.37 -129.73 -41.77
CA LEU A 263 -24.40 -130.62 -42.32
C LEU A 263 -23.74 -131.97 -42.69
N PRO A 264 -23.67 -132.95 -41.77
CA PRO A 264 -23.28 -134.32 -42.08
C PRO A 264 -24.45 -135.08 -42.72
N GLY A 265 -24.12 -136.00 -43.61
CA GLY A 265 -25.05 -136.63 -44.54
C GLY A 265 -26.19 -137.45 -43.93
N MET A 266 -27.24 -137.57 -44.74
CA MET A 266 -28.13 -138.72 -44.76
C MET A 266 -28.26 -139.20 -46.21
N HIS A 267 -28.14 -140.52 -46.37
CA HIS A 267 -28.20 -141.37 -47.58
C HIS A 267 -26.85 -141.58 -48.32
N ALA A 268 -26.40 -142.80 -48.60
CA ALA A 268 -26.91 -144.14 -48.30
C ALA A 268 -25.80 -145.19 -48.53
N SER A 269 -25.92 -146.35 -47.87
CA SER A 269 -25.22 -147.59 -48.18
C SER A 269 -25.58 -148.13 -49.57
N ALA A 270 -24.56 -148.57 -50.32
CA ALA A 270 -24.44 -149.85 -51.05
C ALA A 270 -23.23 -149.76 -51.99
#